data_AF-A0A953M4X7-F1
#
_entry.id   AF-A0A953M4X7-F1
#
_cell.length_a   1.000
_cell.length_b   1.000
_cell.length_c   1.000
_cell.angle_alpha   90.00
_cell.angle_beta   90.00
_cell.angle_gamma   90.00
#
_symmetry.space_group_name_H-M   'P 1'
#
loop_
_entity.id
_entity.type
_entity.pdbx_description
1 polymer ?
#
loop_
_entity_poly.entity_id
_entity_poly.type
_entity_poly.pdbx_seq_one_letter_code
_entity_poly.pdbx_strand_id
1 'polypeptide(L)'
;VMKEEVAIVPVGIPMLAGPGSIATVIVLMGQAGGSWVRSAIVLASIAATGAATYLLLRSAGVLERALKQTGLNILNRLMGLMLAAMAVQFIILGVKEAVPQVLGSTAVSG
;
A
#
# COMPACT_ATOMS: atom_id res chain seq x y z
N VAL A 1 -2.29 -28.60 -9.68
CA VAL A 1 -2.52 -27.25 -10.23
C VAL A 1 -2.75 -26.34 -9.03
N MET A 2 -1.75 -25.52 -8.70
CA MET A 2 -1.68 -24.82 -7.41
C MET A 2 -2.49 -23.52 -7.44
N LYS A 3 -3.16 -23.21 -6.31
CA LYS A 3 -3.96 -22.01 -6.09
C LYS A 3 -3.06 -20.76 -5.97
N GLU A 4 -2.83 -20.07 -7.07
CA GLU A 4 -2.12 -18.77 -7.09
C GLU A 4 -3.05 -17.55 -6.95
N GLU A 5 -4.37 -17.74 -7.00
CA GLU A 5 -5.35 -16.64 -6.93
C GLU A 5 -5.43 -15.96 -5.55
N VAL A 6 -4.97 -16.61 -4.47
CA VAL A 6 -5.11 -16.08 -3.10
C VAL A 6 -4.11 -14.95 -2.80
N ALA A 7 -3.00 -14.85 -3.54
CA ALA A 7 -1.95 -13.83 -3.27
C ALA A 7 -2.18 -12.50 -4.01
N ILE A 8 -3.01 -12.47 -5.05
CA ILE A 8 -3.18 -11.28 -5.90
C ILE A 8 -3.87 -10.14 -5.14
N VAL A 9 -4.89 -10.47 -4.34
CA VAL A 9 -5.76 -9.46 -3.70
C VAL A 9 -5.20 -8.88 -2.40
N PRO A 10 -4.61 -9.65 -1.45
CA PRO A 10 -4.08 -9.06 -0.22
C PRO A 10 -2.67 -8.49 -0.36
N VAL A 11 -1.91 -8.83 -1.41
CA VAL A 11 -0.47 -8.46 -1.53
C VAL A 11 -0.21 -7.52 -2.70
N GLY A 12 -0.84 -7.76 -3.85
CA GLY A 12 -0.60 -6.97 -5.06
C GLY A 12 -1.01 -5.50 -4.89
N ILE A 13 -2.15 -5.25 -4.25
CA ILE A 13 -2.65 -3.90 -3.98
C ILE A 13 -1.72 -3.13 -3.01
N PRO A 14 -1.37 -3.65 -1.82
CA PRO A 14 -0.44 -2.94 -0.95
C PRO A 14 0.97 -2.80 -1.51
N MET A 15 1.42 -3.71 -2.38
CA MET A 15 2.71 -3.53 -3.07
C MET A 15 2.67 -2.40 -4.11
N LEU A 16 1.57 -2.27 -4.86
CA LEU A 16 1.44 -1.22 -5.89
C LEU A 16 1.08 0.14 -5.30
N ALA A 17 0.16 0.19 -4.34
CA ALA A 17 -0.44 1.42 -3.86
C ALA A 17 0.01 1.83 -2.46
N GLY A 18 0.74 0.99 -1.71
CA GLY A 18 1.40 1.29 -0.44
C GLY A 18 0.51 1.95 0.65
N PRO A 19 0.36 1.38 1.87
CA PRO A 19 -0.42 2.05 2.92
C PRO A 19 0.06 3.49 3.23
N GLY A 20 1.37 3.75 3.10
CA GLY A 20 1.95 5.08 3.26
C GLY A 20 1.56 6.07 2.15
N SER A 21 1.51 5.61 0.90
CA SER A 21 1.09 6.43 -0.24
C SER A 21 -0.41 6.73 -0.18
N ILE A 22 -1.23 5.76 0.23
CA ILE A 22 -2.67 5.97 0.51
C ILE A 22 -2.86 7.05 1.59
N ALA A 23 -2.18 6.92 2.73
CA ALA A 23 -2.26 7.90 3.82
C ALA A 23 -1.81 9.30 3.38
N THR A 24 -0.76 9.37 2.57
CA THR A 24 -0.23 10.62 2.02
C THR A 24 -1.27 11.31 1.12
N VAL A 25 -1.90 10.57 0.20
CA VAL A 25 -2.96 11.13 -0.66
C VAL A 25 -4.15 11.62 0.17
N ILE A 26 -4.59 10.86 1.18
CA ILE A 26 -5.68 11.27 2.09
C ILE A 26 -5.33 12.59 2.78
N VAL A 27 -4.11 12.69 3.32
CA VAL A 27 -3.64 13.89 4.02
C VAL A 27 -3.50 15.08 3.07
N LEU A 28 -2.95 14.90 1.86
CA LEU A 28 -2.81 15.98 0.88
C LEU A 28 -4.18 16.46 0.37
N MET A 29 -5.12 15.54 0.14
CA MET A 29 -6.49 15.90 -0.23
C MET A 29 -7.22 16.63 0.91
N GLY A 30 -7.01 16.21 2.17
CA GLY A 30 -7.51 16.93 3.33
C GLY A 30 -6.95 18.36 3.45
N GLN A 31 -5.63 18.52 3.20
CA GLN A 31 -4.97 19.83 3.19
C GLN A 31 -5.34 20.72 1.99
N ALA A 32 -5.88 20.16 0.92
CA ALA A 32 -6.35 20.94 -0.22
C ALA A 32 -7.54 21.85 0.15
N GLY A 33 -8.31 21.52 1.19
CA GLY A 33 -9.28 22.42 1.82
C GLY A 33 -10.34 22.99 0.88
N GLY A 34 -10.68 22.29 -0.21
CA GLY A 34 -11.63 22.76 -1.24
C GLY A 34 -11.01 23.60 -2.35
N SER A 35 -9.70 23.88 -2.33
CA SER A 35 -9.00 24.53 -3.43
C SER A 35 -8.90 23.59 -4.64
N TRP A 36 -9.64 23.92 -5.70
CA TRP A 36 -9.66 23.14 -6.95
C TRP A 36 -8.26 22.93 -7.54
N VAL A 37 -7.39 23.94 -7.44
CA VAL A 37 -6.03 23.89 -7.96
C VAL A 37 -5.18 22.86 -7.20
N ARG A 38 -5.24 22.85 -5.87
CA ARG A 38 -4.47 21.89 -5.06
C ARG A 38 -4.95 20.47 -5.28
N SER A 39 -6.27 20.26 -5.34
CA SER A 39 -6.84 18.94 -5.67
C SER A 39 -6.44 18.47 -7.06
N ALA A 40 -6.42 19.36 -8.06
CA ALA A 40 -5.96 19.02 -9.41
C ALA A 40 -4.49 18.58 -9.44
N ILE A 41 -3.61 19.23 -8.65
CA ILE A 41 -2.19 18.84 -8.54
C ILE A 41 -2.04 17.44 -7.93
N VAL A 42 -2.81 17.12 -6.89
CA VAL A 42 -2.79 15.78 -6.27
C VAL A 42 -3.27 14.73 -7.28
N LEU A 43 -4.37 14.98 -7.99
CA LEU A 43 -4.88 14.08 -9.03
C LEU A 43 -3.89 13.91 -10.18
N ALA A 44 -3.23 14.97 -10.62
CA ALA A 44 -2.18 14.91 -11.64
C ALA A 44 -1.00 14.05 -11.17
N SER A 45 -0.63 14.13 -9.89
CA SER A 45 0.45 13.33 -9.30
C SER A 45 0.09 11.84 -9.26
N ILE A 46 -1.15 11.52 -8.92
CA ILE A 46 -1.67 10.14 -8.96
C ILE A 46 -1.66 9.61 -10.40
N ALA A 47 -2.15 10.40 -11.36
CA ALA A 47 -2.16 10.03 -12.78
C ALA A 47 -0.73 9.82 -13.33
N ALA A 48 0.21 10.69 -12.97
CA ALA A 48 1.61 10.56 -13.36
C ALA A 48 2.25 9.28 -12.78
N THR A 49 1.99 8.98 -11.50
CA THR A 49 2.47 7.74 -10.87
C THR A 49 1.85 6.51 -11.54
N GLY A 50 0.54 6.55 -11.82
CA GLY A 50 -0.15 5.48 -12.54
C GLY A 50 0.40 5.26 -13.95
N ALA A 51 0.70 6.34 -14.67
CA ALA A 51 1.34 6.26 -15.99
C ALA A 51 2.75 5.65 -15.91
N ALA A 52 3.55 6.04 -14.91
CA ALA A 52 4.86 5.45 -14.68
C ALA A 52 4.77 3.94 -14.39
N THR A 53 3.85 3.54 -13.50
CA THR A 53 3.58 2.13 -13.20
C THR A 53 3.12 1.35 -14.44
N TYR A 54 2.23 1.94 -15.25
CA TYR A 54 1.79 1.34 -16.50
C TYR A 54 2.95 1.12 -17.49
N LEU A 55 3.86 2.10 -17.62
CA LEU A 55 5.05 1.96 -18.47
C LEU A 55 5.98 0.84 -17.97
N LEU A 56 6.19 0.75 -16.66
CA LEU A 56 6.97 -0.33 -16.05
C LEU A 56 6.35 -1.71 -16.32
N LEU A 57 5.03 -1.83 -16.14
CA LEU A 57 4.28 -3.06 -16.42
C LEU A 57 4.29 -3.40 -17.92
N ARG A 58 4.18 -2.40 -18.80
CA ARG A 58 4.30 -2.60 -20.25
C ARG A 58 5.68 -3.11 -20.65
N SER A 59 6.72 -2.69 -19.93
CA SER A 59 8.10 -3.17 -20.09
C SER A 59 8.40 -4.43 -19.26
N ALA A 60 7.39 -5.10 -18.68
CA ALA A 60 7.60 -6.27 -17.83
C ALA A 60 8.41 -7.39 -18.51
N GLY A 61 8.23 -7.62 -19.81
CA GLY A 61 9.02 -8.62 -20.55
C GLY A 61 10.52 -8.28 -20.64
N VAL A 62 10.88 -6.99 -20.59
CA VAL A 62 12.29 -6.55 -20.49
C VAL A 62 12.77 -6.70 -19.05
N LEU A 63 11.92 -6.34 -18.08
CA LEU A 63 12.21 -6.46 -16.67
C LEU A 63 12.45 -7.91 -16.24
N GLU A 64 11.69 -8.87 -16.78
CA GLU A 64 11.86 -10.31 -16.54
C GLU A 64 13.21 -10.83 -17.07
N ARG A 65 13.68 -10.30 -18.21
CA ARG A 65 15.00 -10.67 -18.76
C ARG A 65 16.14 -10.06 -17.94
N ALA A 66 15.93 -8.87 -17.37
CA ALA A 66 16.88 -8.24 -16.47
C ALA A 66 16.92 -8.95 -15.10
N LEU A 67 15.75 -9.30 -14.57
CA LEU A 67 15.53 -10.07 -13.35
C LEU A 67 15.64 -11.57 -13.67
N LYS A 68 16.86 -12.05 -13.88
CA LYS A 68 17.17 -13.49 -14.00
C LYS A 68 16.53 -14.30 -12.85
N GLN A 69 16.49 -15.63 -12.95
CA GLN A 69 15.89 -16.53 -11.95
C GLN A 69 16.27 -16.23 -10.48
N THR A 70 17.52 -15.85 -10.21
CA THR A 70 17.95 -15.44 -8.86
C THR A 70 17.21 -14.20 -8.35
N GLY A 71 16.99 -13.21 -9.22
CA GLY A 71 16.25 -11.99 -8.88
C GLY A 71 14.79 -12.26 -8.56
N LEU A 72 14.14 -13.13 -9.33
CA LEU A 72 12.75 -13.56 -9.07
C LEU A 72 12.65 -14.33 -7.75
N ASN A 73 13.61 -15.21 -7.46
CA ASN A 73 13.64 -15.93 -6.17
C ASN A 73 13.80 -14.99 -4.98
N ILE A 74 14.62 -13.94 -5.10
CA ILE A 74 14.75 -12.91 -4.07
C ILE A 74 13.42 -12.15 -3.91
N LEU A 75 12.79 -11.75 -5.01
CA LEU A 75 11.53 -11.02 -4.98
C LEU A 75 10.42 -11.81 -4.29
N ASN A 76 10.27 -13.11 -4.58
CA ASN A 76 9.30 -13.96 -3.89
C ASN A 76 9.55 -14.04 -2.38
N ARG A 77 10.83 -14.10 -1.98
CA ARG A 77 11.19 -14.08 -0.56
C ARG A 77 10.86 -12.74 0.09
N LEU A 78 11.07 -11.64 -0.63
CA LEU A 78 10.70 -10.29 -0.19
C LEU A 78 9.19 -10.10 -0.09
N MET A 79 8.38 -10.65 -1.00
CA MET A 79 6.91 -10.60 -0.90
C MET A 79 6.44 -11.22 0.42
N GLY A 80 6.99 -12.38 0.79
CA GLY A 80 6.71 -13.03 2.08
C GLY A 80 7.15 -12.22 3.30
N LEU A 81 8.34 -11.61 3.25
CA LEU A 81 8.85 -10.76 4.33
C LEU A 81 8.03 -9.47 4.49
N MET A 82 7.65 -8.83 3.37
CA MET A 82 6.78 -7.66 3.35
C MET A 82 5.41 -7.97 3.94
N LEU A 83 4.83 -9.13 3.62
CA LEU A 83 3.56 -9.57 4.20
C LEU A 83 3.63 -9.73 5.71
N ALA A 84 4.69 -10.36 6.21
CA ALA A 84 4.89 -10.49 7.65
C ALA A 84 5.04 -9.11 8.33
N ALA A 85 5.80 -8.20 7.72
CA ALA A 85 5.98 -6.84 8.23
C ALA A 85 4.65 -6.07 8.26
N MET A 86 3.88 -6.11 7.18
CA MET A 86 2.55 -5.50 7.07
C MET A 86 1.58 -6.06 8.11
N ALA A 87 1.59 -7.37 8.33
CA ALA A 87 0.77 -8.02 9.34
C ALA A 87 1.11 -7.51 10.75
N VAL A 88 2.40 -7.45 11.10
CA VAL A 88 2.84 -6.90 12.40
C VAL A 88 2.46 -5.43 12.52
N GLN A 89 2.61 -4.64 11.45
CA GLN A 89 2.23 -3.24 11.45
C GLN A 89 0.73 -3.05 11.71
N PHE A 90 -0.13 -3.83 11.06
CA PHE A 90 -1.58 -3.78 11.32
C PHE A 90 -1.95 -4.25 12.74
N ILE A 91 -1.27 -5.26 13.29
CA ILE A 91 -1.47 -5.67 14.69
C ILE A 91 -1.12 -4.52 15.63
N ILE A 92 0.02 -3.86 15.43
CA ILE A 92 0.45 -2.72 16.26
C ILE A 92 -0.55 -1.57 16.17
N LEU A 93 -0.99 -1.20 14.95
CA LEU A 93 -1.99 -0.16 14.76
C LEU A 93 -3.31 -0.52 15.47
N GLY A 94 -3.79 -1.74 15.28
CA GLY A 94 -5.02 -2.23 15.89
C GLY A 94 -4.96 -2.24 17.42
N VAL A 95 -3.86 -2.72 18.01
CA VAL A 95 -3.67 -2.70 19.48
C VAL A 95 -3.59 -1.27 20.00
N LYS A 96 -2.86 -0.38 19.31
CA LYS A 96 -2.71 1.02 19.70
C LYS A 96 -4.03 1.78 19.70
N GLU A 97 -4.93 1.48 18.76
CA GLU A 97 -6.25 2.11 18.70
C GLU A 97 -7.26 1.45 19.65
N ALA A 98 -7.27 0.12 19.73
CA ALA A 98 -8.25 -0.62 20.51
C ALA A 98 -8.06 -0.48 22.04
N VAL A 99 -6.81 -0.51 22.54
CA VAL A 99 -6.56 -0.50 23.99
C VAL A 99 -7.04 0.78 24.69
N PRO A 100 -6.71 1.99 24.20
CA PRO A 100 -7.24 3.23 24.79
C PRO A 100 -8.74 3.39 24.60
N GLN A 101 -9.32 2.90 23.49
CA GLN A 101 -10.77 2.97 23.26
C GLN A 101 -11.55 2.11 24.25
N VAL A 102 -11.08 0.89 24.53
CA VAL A 102 -11.73 0.00 25.50
C VAL A 102 -11.63 0.57 26.91
N LEU A 103 -10.44 1.06 27.31
CA LEU A 103 -10.22 1.65 28.64
C LEU A 103 -10.92 3.00 28.83
N GLY A 104 -11.06 3.81 27.76
CA GLY A 104 -11.72 5.11 27.76
C GLY A 104 -13.25 5.03 27.78
N SER A 105 -13.85 3.98 27.18
CA SER A 105 -15.32 3.81 27.22
C SER A 105 -15.87 3.54 28.62
N THR A 106 -15.05 2.98 29.51
CA THR A 106 -15.37 2.85 30.95
C THR A 106 -15.27 4.15 31.75
N ALA A 107 -14.64 5.21 31.22
CA ALA A 107 -14.45 6.48 31.93
C ALA A 107 -15.50 7.56 31.57
N VAL A 108 -16.25 7.39 30.48
CA VAL A 108 -17.24 8.38 29.97
C VAL A 108 -18.70 7.96 30.18
N SER A 109 -18.94 6.75 30.69
CA SER A 109 -20.30 6.25 30.98
C SER A 109 -20.74 6.43 32.45
N GLY A 110 -20.04 7.28 33.22
CA GLY A 110 -20.36 7.62 34.62
C GLY A 110 -20.61 9.12 34.79
#